data_AF-A0A7X6H0J0-F1
#
_entry.id   AF-A0A7X6H0J0-F1
#
_cell.length_a   1.000
_cell.length_b   1.000
_cell.length_c   1.000
_cell.angle_alpha   90.00
_cell.angle_beta   90.00
_cell.angle_gamma   90.00
#
_symmetry.space_group_name_H-M   'P 1'
#
loop_
_entity.id
_entity.type
_entity.pdbx_description
1 polymer ?
#
loop_
_entity_poly.entity_id
_entity_poly.type
_entity_poly.pdbx_seq_one_letter_code
_entity_poly.pdbx_strand_id
1 'polypeptide(L)'
;MKTFTLSTALVVATAGFALAQENPAPSREGGYGLGRTALPEEIAAWDIDIRPDGTGLPVGLGDVYTGEELFVDLCSACHGDFGEAVGRWPQLAGGYGTLESEDPVKTIGSYWPYLSTVWDYVHRAMPYGSAQSLTDDEVYAIVAYLMYVNDMVDDDFELSNENFLEIAMPNEDNFFMDDRAETEYTLFTGEPCMENCRESVEITARATILNVTPEQEAAAAAEAAAAEAAAAAEEAAVVEAAAEEAVAEEAPGPDPALVAQGETLFRQCASCHQIGEGATNRTGPMLNHTYGAPVGVHEGFRYSPAFQAARDSGMVWDDASLTAYLMDPRGFIPGNRMAFRGLRSEEEAAAMIAYLRAAGGDAE
;
A
#
# COMPACT_ATOMS: atom_id res chain seq x y z
N MET A 1 -13.86 -50.45 -64.47
CA MET A 1 -12.99 -49.97 -65.57
C MET A 1 -13.81 -49.08 -66.48
N LYS A 2 -13.27 -47.89 -66.80
CA LYS A 2 -13.87 -46.71 -67.46
C LYS A 2 -14.84 -45.89 -66.60
N THR A 3 -14.40 -44.70 -66.22
CA THR A 3 -15.22 -43.48 -66.28
C THR A 3 -14.31 -42.26 -66.43
N PHE A 4 -14.65 -41.45 -67.43
CA PHE A 4 -13.98 -40.24 -67.88
C PHE A 4 -14.15 -39.08 -66.88
N THR A 5 -13.12 -38.25 -66.80
CA THR A 5 -13.04 -36.97 -66.09
C THR A 5 -13.82 -35.88 -66.84
N LEU A 6 -14.65 -35.11 -66.13
CA LEU A 6 -15.13 -33.79 -66.53
C LEU A 6 -14.58 -32.76 -65.54
N SER A 7 -13.72 -31.86 -66.02
CA SER A 7 -13.33 -30.64 -65.29
C SER A 7 -14.46 -29.63 -65.38
N THR A 8 -14.99 -29.21 -64.24
CA THR A 8 -15.85 -28.02 -64.12
C THR A 8 -15.03 -26.93 -63.45
N ALA A 9 -14.81 -25.83 -64.15
CA ALA A 9 -14.23 -24.61 -63.60
C ALA A 9 -15.29 -23.92 -62.73
N LEU A 10 -14.98 -23.73 -61.44
CA LEU A 10 -15.75 -22.89 -60.52
C LEU A 10 -14.94 -21.62 -60.26
N VAL A 11 -15.43 -20.50 -60.76
CA VAL A 11 -14.92 -19.16 -60.45
C VAL A 11 -15.29 -18.85 -59.00
N VAL A 12 -14.30 -18.85 -58.10
CA VAL A 12 -14.47 -18.37 -56.72
C VAL A 12 -14.35 -16.85 -56.77
N ALA A 13 -15.49 -16.17 -56.61
CA ALA A 13 -15.52 -14.73 -56.35
C ALA A 13 -15.09 -14.50 -54.89
N THR A 14 -13.86 -14.05 -54.68
CA THR A 14 -13.40 -13.55 -53.38
C THR A 14 -14.02 -12.17 -53.15
N ALA A 15 -15.16 -12.12 -52.48
CA ALA A 15 -15.67 -10.90 -51.87
C ALA A 15 -14.80 -10.61 -50.62
N GLY A 16 -13.78 -9.77 -50.80
CA GLY A 16 -13.07 -9.17 -49.69
C GLY A 16 -14.00 -8.23 -48.95
N PHE A 17 -14.41 -8.60 -47.73
CA PHE A 17 -14.94 -7.65 -46.77
C PHE A 17 -13.77 -6.77 -46.32
N ALA A 18 -13.55 -5.68 -47.06
CA ALA A 18 -12.74 -4.58 -46.57
C ALA A 18 -13.56 -3.88 -45.49
N LEU A 19 -13.27 -4.16 -44.22
CA LEU A 19 -13.63 -3.28 -43.12
C LEU A 19 -12.86 -1.98 -43.36
N ALA A 20 -13.50 -1.01 -44.00
CA ALA A 20 -13.00 0.34 -44.03
C ALA A 20 -13.02 0.85 -42.58
N GLN A 21 -11.84 0.98 -41.96
CA GLN A 21 -11.67 1.88 -40.83
C GLN A 21 -12.00 3.29 -41.35
N GLU A 22 -13.22 3.74 -41.12
CA GLU A 22 -13.59 5.13 -41.30
C GLU A 22 -12.82 5.94 -40.26
N ASN A 23 -11.67 6.48 -40.66
CA ASN A 23 -10.97 7.48 -39.83
C ASN A 23 -11.94 8.65 -39.61
N PRO A 24 -12.27 9.01 -38.36
CA PRO A 24 -13.21 10.08 -38.08
C PRO A 24 -12.72 11.38 -38.72
N ALA A 25 -13.58 11.96 -39.57
CA ALA A 25 -13.27 13.16 -40.33
C ALA A 25 -12.94 14.34 -39.39
N PRO A 26 -12.06 15.26 -39.80
CA PRO A 26 -11.79 16.49 -39.03
C PRO A 26 -13.09 17.25 -38.78
N SER A 27 -13.27 17.78 -37.57
CA SER A 27 -14.47 18.53 -37.19
C SER A 27 -14.54 19.80 -38.06
N ARG A 28 -15.57 19.89 -38.90
CA ARG A 28 -15.77 21.05 -39.81
C ARG A 28 -16.81 22.05 -39.30
N GLU A 29 -17.37 21.85 -38.11
CA GLU A 29 -18.36 22.76 -37.55
C GLU A 29 -17.71 23.70 -36.50
N GLY A 30 -17.56 24.98 -36.88
CA GLY A 30 -17.27 26.10 -35.97
C GLY A 30 -15.88 26.12 -35.31
N GLY A 31 -14.91 26.81 -35.92
CA GLY A 31 -13.58 27.05 -35.34
C GLY A 31 -12.48 27.20 -36.40
N TYR A 32 -11.21 27.09 -36.00
CA TYR A 32 -10.03 27.11 -36.89
C TYR A 32 -9.89 25.85 -37.78
N GLY A 33 -10.80 24.88 -37.67
CA GLY A 33 -10.77 23.63 -38.46
C GLY A 33 -9.62 22.69 -38.10
N LEU A 34 -9.14 22.74 -36.85
CA LEU A 34 -8.12 21.85 -36.30
C LEU A 34 -8.77 20.74 -35.46
N GLY A 35 -8.21 19.53 -35.51
CA GLY A 35 -8.68 18.38 -34.73
C GLY A 35 -9.92 17.68 -35.29
N ARG A 36 -10.46 16.77 -34.49
CA ARG A 36 -11.71 16.02 -34.75
C ARG A 36 -12.48 15.86 -33.45
N THR A 37 -13.76 15.49 -33.56
CA THR A 37 -14.55 15.11 -32.41
C THR A 37 -13.92 13.88 -31.75
N ALA A 38 -13.78 13.91 -30.42
CA ALA A 38 -13.36 12.76 -29.64
C ALA A 38 -14.45 11.69 -29.69
N LEU A 39 -14.05 10.44 -29.87
CA LEU A 39 -14.99 9.33 -29.81
C LEU A 39 -15.40 9.08 -28.35
N PRO A 40 -16.62 8.61 -28.08
CA PRO A 40 -17.05 8.28 -26.72
C PRO A 40 -16.09 7.33 -26.00
N GLU A 41 -15.49 6.37 -26.72
CA GLU A 41 -14.54 5.39 -26.16
C GLU A 41 -13.21 6.05 -25.75
N GLU A 42 -12.79 7.11 -26.45
CA GLU A 42 -11.58 7.85 -26.12
C GLU A 42 -11.77 8.73 -24.88
N ILE A 43 -12.97 9.32 -24.76
CA ILE A 43 -13.35 10.08 -23.57
C ILE A 43 -13.43 9.11 -22.40
N ALA A 44 -14.15 7.99 -22.51
CA ALA A 44 -14.28 7.02 -21.43
C ALA A 44 -12.94 6.42 -20.97
N ALA A 45 -11.96 6.28 -21.87
CA ALA A 45 -10.65 5.77 -21.53
C ALA A 45 -9.75 6.78 -20.79
N TRP A 46 -10.00 8.09 -20.92
CA TRP A 46 -9.14 9.15 -20.38
C TRP A 46 -9.80 9.94 -19.26
N ASP A 47 -11.11 10.12 -19.34
CA ASP A 47 -11.94 10.86 -18.42
C ASP A 47 -12.47 9.92 -17.33
N ILE A 48 -11.57 9.57 -16.42
CA ILE A 48 -11.83 8.71 -15.25
C ILE A 48 -11.83 9.54 -13.96
N ASP A 49 -12.14 10.85 -14.04
CA ASP A 49 -12.10 11.74 -12.87
C ASP A 49 -13.26 11.46 -11.93
N ILE A 50 -12.99 11.43 -10.61
CA ILE A 50 -14.03 11.25 -9.60
C ILE A 50 -14.20 12.55 -8.83
N ARG A 51 -15.36 13.18 -8.98
CA ARG A 51 -15.66 14.45 -8.32
C ARG A 51 -16.18 14.22 -6.90
N PRO A 52 -16.05 15.22 -6.01
CA PRO A 52 -16.56 15.12 -4.63
C PRO A 52 -18.06 14.84 -4.54
N ASP A 53 -18.84 15.20 -5.56
CA ASP A 53 -20.29 14.92 -5.62
C ASP A 53 -20.63 13.53 -6.18
N GLY A 54 -19.62 12.68 -6.41
CA GLY A 54 -19.76 11.31 -6.93
C GLY A 54 -19.86 11.23 -8.45
N THR A 55 -19.83 12.35 -9.17
CA THR A 55 -19.76 12.33 -10.64
C THR A 55 -18.50 11.60 -11.08
N GLY A 56 -18.67 10.62 -11.97
CA GLY A 56 -17.58 9.79 -12.51
C GLY A 56 -17.42 8.43 -11.84
N LEU A 57 -18.08 8.16 -10.70
CA LEU A 57 -17.99 6.88 -10.01
C LEU A 57 -18.45 5.71 -10.91
N PRO A 58 -17.60 4.69 -11.15
CA PRO A 58 -18.01 3.48 -11.82
C PRO A 58 -18.91 2.63 -10.90
N VAL A 59 -19.77 1.81 -11.50
CA VAL A 59 -20.59 0.85 -10.74
C VAL A 59 -19.67 -0.28 -10.25
N GLY A 60 -19.66 -0.50 -8.94
CA GLY A 60 -18.78 -1.48 -8.32
C GLY A 60 -18.90 -1.49 -6.80
N LEU A 61 -18.23 -2.44 -6.18
CA LEU A 61 -18.16 -2.59 -4.73
C LEU A 61 -16.88 -3.29 -4.28
N GLY A 62 -16.51 -3.11 -3.02
CA GLY A 62 -15.41 -3.82 -2.40
C GLY A 62 -15.43 -3.69 -0.88
N ASP A 63 -15.11 -4.78 -0.19
CA ASP A 63 -15.07 -4.84 1.26
C ASP A 63 -13.65 -4.63 1.82
N VAL A 64 -13.60 -4.30 3.12
CA VAL A 64 -12.33 -4.08 3.85
C VAL A 64 -11.42 -5.31 3.79
N TYR A 65 -11.98 -6.51 3.89
CA TYR A 65 -11.21 -7.76 3.93
C TYR A 65 -10.46 -8.02 2.61
N THR A 66 -11.17 -7.88 1.48
CA THR A 66 -10.59 -7.98 0.14
C THR A 66 -9.59 -6.85 -0.09
N GLY A 67 -9.91 -5.64 0.40
CA GLY A 67 -9.05 -4.47 0.30
C GLY A 67 -7.71 -4.66 0.99
N GLU A 68 -7.73 -5.28 2.17
CA GLU A 68 -6.53 -5.59 2.94
C GLU A 68 -5.63 -6.59 2.22
N GLU A 69 -6.18 -7.65 1.61
CA GLU A 69 -5.42 -8.60 0.80
C GLU A 69 -4.72 -7.89 -0.37
N LEU A 70 -5.47 -7.09 -1.14
CA LEU A 70 -4.93 -6.32 -2.25
C LEU A 70 -3.87 -5.31 -1.80
N PHE A 71 -4.09 -4.66 -0.67
CA PHE A 71 -3.17 -3.65 -0.14
C PHE A 71 -1.84 -4.28 0.32
N VAL A 72 -1.88 -5.44 0.97
CA VAL A 72 -0.68 -6.18 1.36
C VAL A 72 0.13 -6.62 0.14
N ASP A 73 -0.54 -7.07 -0.91
CA ASP A 73 0.13 -7.56 -2.12
C ASP A 73 0.69 -6.43 -2.99
N LEU A 74 -0.04 -5.32 -3.11
CA LEU A 74 0.23 -4.28 -4.11
C LEU A 74 0.76 -2.97 -3.52
N CYS A 75 0.58 -2.72 -2.22
CA CYS A 75 0.83 -1.41 -1.61
C CYS A 75 1.80 -1.45 -0.41
N SER A 76 1.77 -2.50 0.41
CA SER A 76 2.42 -2.47 1.74
C SER A 76 3.94 -2.41 1.69
N ALA A 77 4.55 -2.89 0.60
CA ALA A 77 5.99 -2.76 0.36
C ALA A 77 6.52 -1.31 0.47
N CYS A 78 5.66 -0.33 0.16
CA CYS A 78 5.96 1.09 0.31
C CYS A 78 5.17 1.71 1.47
N HIS A 79 3.90 1.39 1.60
CA HIS A 79 2.99 2.11 2.50
C HIS A 79 2.85 1.49 3.89
N GLY A 80 3.57 0.39 4.20
CA GLY A 80 3.39 -0.37 5.45
C GLY A 80 2.13 -1.23 5.37
N ASP A 81 1.98 -2.21 6.25
CA ASP A 81 0.81 -3.10 6.20
C ASP A 81 -0.48 -2.37 6.58
N PHE A 82 -0.39 -1.31 7.40
CA PHE A 82 -1.50 -0.51 7.92
C PHE A 82 -1.50 0.94 7.43
N GLY A 83 -0.76 1.25 6.36
CA GLY A 83 -0.66 2.62 5.85
C GLY A 83 0.28 3.52 6.68
N GLU A 84 1.11 2.96 7.56
CA GLU A 84 2.04 3.67 8.44
C GLU A 84 3.35 4.11 7.77
N ALA A 85 3.51 3.77 6.48
CA ALA A 85 4.71 3.91 5.66
C ALA A 85 5.90 3.00 6.01
N VAL A 86 6.67 2.63 4.98
CA VAL A 86 8.00 2.01 5.10
C VAL A 86 9.05 3.04 4.68
N GLY A 87 10.05 3.27 5.55
CA GLY A 87 11.16 4.17 5.25
C GLY A 87 10.73 5.63 5.09
N ARG A 88 10.82 6.18 3.86
CA ARG A 88 10.46 7.58 3.54
C ARG A 88 9.26 7.68 2.58
N TRP A 89 8.56 6.58 2.36
CA TRP A 89 7.34 6.59 1.56
C TRP A 89 6.21 7.32 2.30
N PRO A 90 5.15 7.76 1.58
CA PRO A 90 4.03 8.47 2.21
C PRO A 90 3.27 7.62 3.21
N GLN A 91 2.97 8.22 4.37
CA GLN A 91 2.04 7.68 5.36
C GLN A 91 0.60 7.95 4.91
N LEU A 92 -0.22 6.91 4.88
CA LEU A 92 -1.61 6.94 4.44
C LEU A 92 -2.61 7.00 5.61
N ALA A 93 -2.20 6.55 6.80
CA ALA A 93 -3.04 6.52 8.00
C ALA A 93 -2.36 7.16 9.24
N GLY A 94 -3.17 7.73 10.14
CA GLY A 94 -2.70 8.39 11.36
C GLY A 94 -2.62 9.92 11.25
N GLY A 95 -1.93 10.60 12.16
CA GLY A 95 -1.75 12.07 12.11
C GLY A 95 -2.94 12.90 12.62
N TYR A 96 -3.98 12.27 13.17
CA TYR A 96 -5.12 12.95 13.77
C TYR A 96 -4.70 13.97 14.84
N GLY A 97 -5.23 15.19 14.73
CA GLY A 97 -4.95 16.27 15.68
C GLY A 97 -3.55 16.89 15.57
N THR A 98 -2.74 16.49 14.57
CA THR A 98 -1.37 17.01 14.41
C THR A 98 -1.29 18.27 13.55
N LEU A 99 -2.38 18.70 12.91
CA LEU A 99 -2.38 19.79 11.92
C LEU A 99 -1.90 21.15 12.47
N GLU A 100 -2.00 21.37 13.78
CA GLU A 100 -1.52 22.60 14.45
C GLU A 100 -0.10 22.46 15.04
N SER A 101 0.52 21.29 14.93
CA SER A 101 1.87 21.05 15.44
C SER A 101 2.95 21.68 14.55
N GLU A 102 4.19 21.76 15.07
CA GLU A 102 5.35 22.26 14.31
C GLU A 102 5.62 21.40 13.07
N ASP A 103 5.45 20.07 13.20
CA ASP A 103 5.65 19.08 12.15
C ASP A 103 4.36 18.25 11.94
N PRO A 104 3.36 18.79 11.21
CA PRO A 104 2.08 18.12 11.03
C PRO A 104 2.20 16.86 10.16
N VAL A 105 1.50 15.81 10.58
CA VAL A 105 1.41 14.54 9.86
C VAL A 105 0.10 14.53 9.07
N LYS A 106 0.22 14.72 7.75
CA LYS A 106 -0.93 14.95 6.85
C LYS A 106 -1.21 13.70 6.01
N THR A 107 -2.22 12.95 6.40
CA THR A 107 -2.63 11.66 5.82
C THR A 107 -4.05 11.76 5.23
N ILE A 108 -4.58 10.64 4.73
CA ILE A 108 -5.95 10.56 4.24
C ILE A 108 -6.93 10.96 5.34
N GLY A 109 -6.91 10.27 6.50
CA GLY A 109 -7.87 10.54 7.58
C GLY A 109 -7.67 11.87 8.29
N SER A 110 -6.43 12.36 8.41
CA SER A 110 -6.15 13.60 9.15
C SER A 110 -6.29 14.87 8.33
N TYR A 111 -6.14 14.82 7.01
CA TYR A 111 -6.02 16.02 6.18
C TYR A 111 -6.92 16.04 4.95
N TRP A 112 -7.16 14.91 4.27
CA TRP A 112 -7.82 14.96 2.97
C TRP A 112 -9.32 15.30 3.11
N PRO A 113 -9.88 16.16 2.24
CA PRO A 113 -11.26 16.61 2.38
C PRO A 113 -12.29 15.66 1.76
N TYR A 114 -11.92 14.86 0.75
CA TYR A 114 -12.89 14.07 -0.01
C TYR A 114 -12.39 12.66 -0.31
N LEU A 115 -13.26 11.67 -0.12
CA LEU A 115 -12.99 10.29 -0.49
C LEU A 115 -12.80 10.11 -2.01
N SER A 116 -13.44 10.96 -2.81
CA SER A 116 -13.32 10.95 -4.27
C SER A 116 -11.88 11.10 -4.75
N THR A 117 -11.07 11.89 -4.03
CA THR A 117 -9.65 12.08 -4.37
C THR A 117 -8.85 10.82 -4.08
N VAL A 118 -9.19 10.07 -3.03
CA VAL A 118 -8.54 8.80 -2.70
C VAL A 118 -8.83 7.78 -3.79
N TRP A 119 -10.10 7.65 -4.20
CA TRP A 119 -10.49 6.78 -5.32
C TRP A 119 -9.75 7.20 -6.60
N ASP A 120 -10.04 8.37 -7.18
CA ASP A 120 -9.42 8.79 -8.47
C ASP A 120 -7.89 8.61 -8.49
N TYR A 121 -7.20 9.04 -7.42
CA TYR A 121 -5.76 8.92 -7.35
C TYR A 121 -5.27 7.46 -7.32
N VAL A 122 -5.89 6.59 -6.51
CA VAL A 122 -5.52 5.17 -6.46
C VAL A 122 -5.78 4.51 -7.82
N HIS A 123 -6.91 4.81 -8.46
CA HIS A 123 -7.20 4.30 -9.81
C HIS A 123 -6.14 4.68 -10.84
N ARG A 124 -5.83 5.98 -10.85
CA ARG A 124 -5.15 6.63 -11.97
C ARG A 124 -3.64 6.50 -11.84
N ALA A 125 -3.12 6.45 -10.62
CA ALA A 125 -1.71 6.63 -10.34
C ALA A 125 -1.07 5.53 -9.48
N MET A 126 -1.85 4.58 -8.95
CA MET A 126 -1.33 3.47 -8.14
C MET A 126 -1.60 2.09 -8.77
N PRO A 127 -0.79 1.08 -8.43
CA PRO A 127 0.44 1.13 -7.65
C PRO A 127 1.59 1.90 -8.35
N TYR A 128 2.50 2.48 -7.58
CA TYR A 128 3.63 3.23 -8.15
C TYR A 128 4.54 2.31 -8.97
N GLY A 129 4.71 2.65 -10.26
CA GLY A 129 5.45 1.82 -11.23
C GLY A 129 4.55 0.93 -12.11
N SER A 130 3.28 0.76 -11.75
CA SER A 130 2.28 -0.03 -12.48
C SER A 130 0.87 0.58 -12.39
N ALA A 131 0.78 1.91 -12.53
CA ALA A 131 -0.49 2.64 -12.45
C ALA A 131 -1.52 2.15 -13.50
N GLN A 132 -2.81 2.32 -13.20
CA GLN A 132 -3.95 1.85 -14.03
C GLN A 132 -3.97 0.32 -14.25
N SER A 133 -3.46 -0.44 -13.28
CA SER A 133 -3.53 -1.91 -13.29
C SER A 133 -4.68 -2.49 -12.48
N LEU A 134 -5.32 -1.67 -11.66
CA LEU A 134 -6.43 -2.06 -10.79
C LEU A 134 -7.76 -1.95 -11.52
N THR A 135 -8.67 -2.87 -11.21
CA THR A 135 -10.08 -2.82 -11.60
C THR A 135 -10.90 -1.95 -10.65
N ASP A 136 -12.08 -1.51 -11.08
CA ASP A 136 -12.96 -0.65 -10.27
C ASP A 136 -13.28 -1.26 -8.89
N ASP A 137 -13.62 -2.54 -8.84
CA ASP A 137 -13.93 -3.27 -7.59
C ASP A 137 -12.71 -3.41 -6.68
N GLU A 138 -11.52 -3.66 -7.25
CA GLU A 138 -10.27 -3.72 -6.49
C GLU A 138 -9.95 -2.38 -5.83
N VAL A 139 -10.23 -1.26 -6.51
CA VAL A 139 -10.01 0.04 -5.88
C VAL A 139 -11.07 0.37 -4.84
N TYR A 140 -12.35 0.01 -5.05
CA TYR A 140 -13.35 0.13 -3.97
C TYR A 140 -12.90 -0.63 -2.72
N ALA A 141 -12.39 -1.85 -2.87
CA ALA A 141 -11.88 -2.66 -1.77
C ALA A 141 -10.68 -1.99 -1.08
N ILE A 142 -9.66 -1.57 -1.83
CA ILE A 142 -8.49 -0.85 -1.28
C ILE A 142 -8.91 0.42 -0.54
N VAL A 143 -9.85 1.20 -1.10
CA VAL A 143 -10.35 2.42 -0.46
C VAL A 143 -11.13 2.08 0.82
N ALA A 144 -11.95 1.02 0.84
CA ALA A 144 -12.60 0.55 2.06
C ALA A 144 -11.57 0.20 3.15
N TYR A 145 -10.51 -0.52 2.79
CA TYR A 145 -9.40 -0.81 3.71
C TYR A 145 -8.70 0.46 4.22
N LEU A 146 -8.44 1.43 3.34
CA LEU A 146 -7.86 2.73 3.72
C LEU A 146 -8.76 3.51 4.69
N MET A 147 -10.08 3.38 4.58
CA MET A 147 -11.02 3.95 5.56
C MET A 147 -10.95 3.23 6.90
N TYR A 148 -10.84 1.89 6.87
CA TYR A 148 -10.71 1.07 8.09
C TYR A 148 -9.44 1.41 8.87
N VAL A 149 -8.26 1.46 8.22
CA VAL A 149 -7.00 1.80 8.91
C VAL A 149 -6.93 3.26 9.38
N ASN A 150 -7.84 4.12 8.90
CA ASN A 150 -8.03 5.47 9.40
C ASN A 150 -9.13 5.56 10.46
N ASP A 151 -9.62 4.45 11.03
CA ASP A 151 -10.66 4.42 12.06
C ASP A 151 -12.00 5.06 11.62
N MET A 152 -12.31 5.02 10.32
CA MET A 152 -13.53 5.64 9.77
C MET A 152 -14.70 4.66 9.58
N VAL A 153 -14.40 3.37 9.43
CA VAL A 153 -15.37 2.28 9.21
C VAL A 153 -14.94 1.02 9.95
N ASP A 154 -15.87 0.08 10.16
CA ASP A 154 -15.61 -1.21 10.81
C ASP A 154 -15.00 -2.24 9.82
N ASP A 155 -14.51 -3.38 10.34
CA ASP A 155 -13.80 -4.41 9.58
C ASP A 155 -14.68 -5.21 8.59
N ASP A 156 -16.00 -5.12 8.72
CA ASP A 156 -16.99 -5.75 7.84
C ASP A 156 -17.66 -4.77 6.86
N PHE A 157 -17.13 -3.55 6.74
CA PHE A 157 -17.66 -2.52 5.85
C PHE A 157 -17.44 -2.86 4.37
N GLU A 158 -18.44 -2.55 3.54
CA GLU A 158 -18.42 -2.66 2.08
C GLU A 158 -18.67 -1.29 1.46
N LEU A 159 -17.69 -0.80 0.70
CA LEU A 159 -17.81 0.44 -0.06
C LEU A 159 -18.37 0.13 -1.44
N SER A 160 -19.30 0.94 -1.93
CA SER A 160 -19.87 0.83 -3.26
C SER A 160 -20.16 2.20 -3.85
N ASN A 161 -20.47 2.23 -5.14
CA ASN A 161 -20.95 3.45 -5.79
C ASN A 161 -22.25 3.99 -5.17
N GLU A 162 -23.03 3.18 -4.45
CA GLU A 162 -24.32 3.59 -3.88
C GLU A 162 -24.18 4.30 -2.53
N ASN A 163 -23.20 3.90 -1.70
CA ASN A 163 -22.96 4.46 -0.37
C ASN A 163 -21.73 5.38 -0.29
N PHE A 164 -20.99 5.57 -1.39
CA PHE A 164 -19.74 6.34 -1.42
C PHE A 164 -19.86 7.74 -0.79
N LEU A 165 -20.97 8.43 -1.05
CA LEU A 165 -21.21 9.80 -0.57
C LEU A 165 -21.70 9.87 0.88
N GLU A 166 -21.91 8.73 1.53
CA GLU A 166 -22.28 8.69 2.95
C GLU A 166 -21.05 8.84 3.86
N ILE A 167 -19.84 8.66 3.32
CA ILE A 167 -18.57 8.77 4.04
C ILE A 167 -18.07 10.23 4.01
N ALA A 168 -18.22 10.92 5.14
CA ALA A 168 -17.65 12.24 5.33
C ALA A 168 -16.20 12.15 5.84
N MET A 169 -15.28 12.88 5.20
CA MET A 169 -13.89 12.92 5.65
C MET A 169 -13.73 13.86 6.85
N PRO A 170 -12.90 13.54 7.86
CA PRO A 170 -12.80 14.35 9.08
C PRO A 170 -12.36 15.81 8.86
N ASN A 171 -11.67 16.10 7.76
CA ASN A 171 -11.09 17.43 7.47
C ASN A 171 -11.77 18.17 6.31
N GLU A 172 -12.96 17.73 5.89
CA GLU A 172 -13.70 18.30 4.74
C GLU A 172 -13.90 19.82 4.84
N ASP A 173 -14.33 20.32 6.00
CA ASP A 173 -14.67 21.74 6.23
C ASP A 173 -13.46 22.68 6.39
N ASN A 174 -12.24 22.14 6.48
CA ASN A 174 -11.05 22.92 6.89
C ASN A 174 -10.20 23.43 5.71
N PHE A 175 -10.79 23.48 4.52
CA PHE A 175 -10.19 24.07 3.33
C PHE A 175 -10.96 25.32 2.92
N PHE A 176 -10.22 26.35 2.54
CA PHE A 176 -10.79 27.60 2.07
C PHE A 176 -10.12 28.02 0.76
N MET A 177 -10.87 28.76 -0.04
CA MET A 177 -10.33 29.39 -1.25
C MET A 177 -9.27 30.41 -0.85
N ASP A 178 -8.19 30.49 -1.64
CA ASP A 178 -7.09 31.42 -1.45
C ASP A 178 -7.58 32.84 -1.11
N ASP A 179 -7.25 33.32 0.10
CA ASP A 179 -7.66 34.60 0.66
C ASP A 179 -6.49 35.60 0.79
N ARG A 180 -5.37 35.32 0.12
CA ARG A 180 -4.17 36.19 0.17
C ARG A 180 -4.45 37.60 -0.33
N ALA A 181 -5.44 37.78 -1.21
CA ALA A 181 -5.86 39.09 -1.67
C ALA A 181 -6.37 39.97 -0.51
N GLU A 182 -7.06 39.37 0.44
CA GLU A 182 -7.60 40.00 1.63
C GLU A 182 -6.57 40.08 2.77
N THR A 183 -5.85 38.98 3.02
CA THR A 183 -5.00 38.81 4.22
C THR A 183 -3.55 39.28 4.05
N GLU A 184 -3.00 39.20 2.84
CA GLU A 184 -1.58 39.44 2.58
C GLU A 184 -1.31 40.63 1.67
N TYR A 185 -2.04 40.76 0.55
CA TYR A 185 -1.68 41.73 -0.48
C TYR A 185 -1.77 43.15 0.05
N THR A 186 -2.75 43.42 0.90
CA THR A 186 -2.88 44.71 1.60
C THR A 186 -1.66 45.07 2.44
N LEU A 187 -0.93 44.07 2.96
CA LEU A 187 0.32 44.23 3.71
C LEU A 187 1.53 44.43 2.79
N PHE A 188 1.54 43.81 1.60
CA PHE A 188 2.70 43.74 0.72
C PHE A 188 2.70 44.75 -0.43
N THR A 189 1.55 45.35 -0.77
CA THR A 189 1.45 46.34 -1.88
C THR A 189 1.69 47.79 -1.45
N GLY A 190 2.08 48.04 -0.20
CA GLY A 190 2.45 49.37 0.29
C GLY A 190 3.77 49.89 -0.27
N GLU A 191 4.07 51.17 -0.03
CA GLU A 191 5.38 51.74 -0.37
C GLU A 191 6.46 51.11 0.54
N PRO A 192 7.50 50.47 -0.02
CA PRO A 192 8.54 49.84 0.78
C PRO A 192 9.39 50.91 1.49
N CYS A 193 9.98 50.53 2.62
CA CYS A 193 10.99 51.39 3.26
C CYS A 193 12.24 51.49 2.38
N MET A 194 12.71 52.73 2.16
CA MET A 194 13.89 53.01 1.34
C MET A 194 15.15 53.32 2.15
N GLU A 195 15.03 53.87 3.36
CA GLU A 195 16.16 54.30 4.18
C GLU A 195 15.94 53.98 5.67
N ASN A 196 17.00 53.59 6.37
CA ASN A 196 16.99 53.31 7.82
C ASN A 196 15.94 52.28 8.27
N CYS A 197 15.74 51.21 7.48
CA CYS A 197 14.60 50.30 7.60
C CYS A 197 14.64 49.29 8.74
N ARG A 198 15.83 48.99 9.29
CA ARG A 198 15.99 48.09 10.43
C ARG A 198 17.11 48.59 11.33
N GLU A 199 16.93 48.37 12.62
CA GLU A 199 17.92 48.72 13.65
C GLU A 199 19.06 47.69 13.77
N SER A 200 18.80 46.43 13.40
CA SER A 200 19.78 45.33 13.47
C SER A 200 19.65 44.36 12.30
N VAL A 201 20.78 43.71 11.96
CA VAL A 201 20.96 42.74 10.87
C VAL A 201 21.67 41.47 11.35
N GLU A 202 21.43 41.10 12.61
CA GLU A 202 22.01 39.88 13.20
C GLU A 202 21.66 38.62 12.39
N ILE A 203 22.65 37.74 12.24
CA ILE A 203 22.49 36.47 11.52
C ILE A 203 21.85 35.45 12.46
N THR A 204 20.63 35.03 12.16
CA THR A 204 19.88 34.05 12.96
C THR A 204 19.96 32.62 12.43
N ALA A 205 20.25 32.43 11.14
CA ALA A 205 20.37 31.12 10.51
C ALA A 205 21.45 31.12 9.44
N ARG A 206 22.17 29.99 9.28
CA ARG A 206 23.17 29.78 8.21
C ARG A 206 22.98 28.39 7.61
N ALA A 207 22.74 28.31 6.31
CA ALA A 207 22.54 27.03 5.61
C ALA A 207 23.73 26.07 5.77
N THR A 208 24.95 26.61 5.92
CA THR A 208 26.17 25.84 6.18
C THR A 208 26.15 25.07 7.50
N ILE A 209 25.23 25.40 8.42
CA ILE A 209 25.05 24.63 9.65
C ILE A 209 24.31 23.31 9.35
N LEU A 210 23.32 23.32 8.45
CA LEU A 210 22.61 22.11 8.03
C LEU A 210 23.48 21.25 7.11
N ASN A 211 24.23 21.90 6.21
CA ASN A 211 25.20 21.26 5.30
C ASN A 211 24.66 20.04 4.52
N VAL A 212 23.40 20.11 4.06
CA VAL A 212 22.75 19.05 3.27
C VAL A 212 22.72 19.35 1.76
N THR A 213 23.41 20.40 1.31
CA THR A 213 23.53 20.73 -0.12
C THR A 213 24.62 19.86 -0.75
N PRO A 214 24.33 19.08 -1.81
CA PRO A 214 25.34 18.25 -2.46
C PRO A 214 26.55 19.07 -2.90
N GLU A 215 27.74 18.62 -2.54
CA GLU A 215 29.00 19.21 -3.02
C GLU A 215 29.26 18.76 -4.46
N GLN A 216 29.86 19.63 -5.27
CA GLN A 216 29.99 19.40 -6.72
C GLN A 216 30.81 18.14 -7.08
N GLU A 217 31.79 17.78 -6.25
CA GLU A 217 32.57 16.54 -6.40
C GLU A 217 31.81 15.31 -5.84
N ALA A 218 31.03 15.48 -4.78
CA ALA A 218 30.20 14.43 -4.20
C ALA A 218 28.97 14.10 -5.07
N ALA A 219 28.42 15.08 -5.78
CA ALA A 219 27.33 14.90 -6.73
C ALA A 219 27.76 14.01 -7.92
N ALA A 220 28.95 14.25 -8.47
CA ALA A 220 29.51 13.41 -9.53
C ALA A 220 29.82 11.98 -9.05
N ALA A 221 30.26 11.83 -7.79
CA ALA A 221 30.49 10.52 -7.19
C ALA A 221 29.18 9.76 -6.89
N ALA A 222 28.12 10.46 -6.46
CA ALA A 222 26.80 9.87 -6.23
C ALA A 222 26.13 9.42 -7.53
N GLU A 223 26.30 10.18 -8.61
CA GLU A 223 25.82 9.81 -9.96
C GLU A 223 26.53 8.55 -10.48
N ALA A 224 27.85 8.44 -10.25
CA ALA A 224 28.62 7.25 -10.58
C ALA A 224 28.21 6.02 -9.74
N ALA A 225 27.98 6.21 -8.44
CA ALA A 225 27.55 5.12 -7.54
C ALA A 225 26.12 4.64 -7.83
N ALA A 226 25.20 5.54 -8.22
CA ALA A 226 23.85 5.16 -8.64
C ALA A 226 23.85 4.33 -9.93
N ALA A 227 24.74 4.67 -10.88
CA ALA A 227 24.94 3.88 -12.10
C ALA A 227 25.53 2.49 -11.81
N GLU A 228 26.43 2.38 -10.84
CA GLU A 228 27.05 1.11 -10.42
C GLU A 228 26.07 0.23 -9.63
N ALA A 229 25.21 0.81 -8.79
CA ALA A 229 24.14 0.11 -8.08
C ALA A 229 23.05 -0.43 -9.03
N ALA A 230 22.70 0.32 -10.08
CA ALA A 230 21.78 -0.15 -11.11
C ALA A 230 22.35 -1.35 -11.89
N ALA A 231 23.66 -1.37 -12.13
CA ALA A 231 24.34 -2.49 -12.78
C ALA A 231 24.46 -3.72 -11.86
N ALA A 232 24.70 -3.52 -10.55
CA ALA A 232 24.77 -4.62 -9.58
C ALA A 232 23.40 -5.28 -9.33
N ALA A 233 22.30 -4.54 -9.43
CA ALA A 233 20.94 -5.07 -9.34
C ALA A 233 20.61 -6.02 -10.51
N GLU A 234 21.22 -5.82 -11.68
CA GLU A 234 21.07 -6.71 -12.84
C GLU A 234 21.89 -8.01 -12.69
N GLU A 235 23.03 -7.95 -11.98
CA GLU A 235 23.92 -9.11 -11.76
C GLU A 235 23.48 -10.00 -10.58
N ALA A 236 22.82 -9.43 -9.56
CA ALA A 236 22.29 -10.17 -8.41
C ALA A 236 21.13 -11.13 -8.75
N ALA A 237 20.42 -10.88 -9.86
CA ALA A 237 19.32 -11.74 -10.33
C ALA A 237 19.79 -13.13 -10.84
N VAL A 238 21.09 -13.38 -10.94
CA VAL A 238 21.63 -14.57 -11.62
C VAL A 238 22.26 -15.61 -10.66
N VAL A 239 22.44 -15.31 -9.37
CA VAL A 239 23.28 -16.15 -8.48
C VAL A 239 22.51 -16.95 -7.42
N GLU A 240 21.21 -16.73 -7.22
CA GLU A 240 20.43 -17.43 -6.18
C GLU A 240 19.88 -18.79 -6.64
N ALA A 241 20.77 -19.67 -7.10
CA ALA A 241 20.46 -21.06 -7.41
C ALA A 241 21.66 -21.97 -7.15
N ALA A 242 22.04 -22.12 -5.88
CA ALA A 242 22.63 -23.35 -5.32
C ALA A 242 23.20 -23.10 -3.92
N ALA A 243 22.55 -23.64 -2.88
CA ALA A 243 23.15 -24.70 -2.06
C ALA A 243 22.21 -25.08 -0.91
N GLU A 244 22.17 -26.38 -0.68
CA GLU A 244 21.23 -27.16 0.11
C GLU A 244 21.92 -27.67 1.39
N GLU A 245 21.13 -27.77 2.46
CA GLU A 245 21.15 -28.76 3.56
C GLU A 245 22.17 -28.78 4.73
N ALA A 246 21.53 -28.96 5.91
CA ALA A 246 21.91 -29.68 7.14
C ALA A 246 22.62 -28.87 8.24
N VAL A 247 22.36 -29.02 9.56
CA VAL A 247 21.95 -30.16 10.39
C VAL A 247 21.27 -29.65 11.69
N ALA A 248 20.30 -30.38 12.22
CA ALA A 248 19.72 -30.20 13.56
C ALA A 248 20.49 -30.99 14.66
N GLU A 249 20.65 -30.41 15.86
CA GLU A 249 20.91 -31.14 17.12
C GLU A 249 20.37 -30.37 18.35
N GLU A 250 19.60 -31.07 19.22
CA GLU A 250 19.08 -30.69 20.56
C GLU A 250 20.23 -30.37 21.56
N ALA A 251 20.19 -29.55 22.64
CA ALA A 251 19.23 -28.77 23.46
C ALA A 251 20.09 -27.87 24.42
N PRO A 252 19.57 -27.18 25.47
CA PRO A 252 18.30 -26.51 25.66
C PRO A 252 18.48 -24.98 25.71
N GLY A 253 17.53 -24.27 25.11
CA GLY A 253 17.52 -22.80 25.02
C GLY A 253 17.70 -22.36 23.56
N PRO A 254 16.91 -21.37 23.10
CA PRO A 254 17.05 -20.87 21.73
C PRO A 254 18.45 -20.24 21.55
N ASP A 255 19.06 -20.47 20.38
CA ASP A 255 20.37 -19.90 20.04
C ASP A 255 20.31 -18.36 20.22
N PRO A 256 21.18 -17.76 21.06
CA PRO A 256 21.19 -16.32 21.29
C PRO A 256 21.31 -15.49 20.01
N ALA A 257 21.97 -16.00 18.97
CA ALA A 257 22.06 -15.32 17.68
C ALA A 257 20.70 -15.27 16.97
N LEU A 258 19.98 -16.39 16.94
CA LEU A 258 18.62 -16.46 16.39
C LEU A 258 17.64 -15.62 17.22
N VAL A 259 17.78 -15.61 18.55
CA VAL A 259 16.94 -14.76 19.42
C VAL A 259 17.12 -13.28 19.08
N ALA A 260 18.36 -12.81 18.89
CA ALA A 260 18.62 -11.40 18.54
C ALA A 260 18.11 -11.04 17.13
N GLN A 261 18.18 -11.97 16.18
CA GLN A 261 17.60 -11.81 14.85
C GLN A 261 16.07 -11.75 14.93
N GLY A 262 15.44 -12.67 15.68
CA GLY A 262 14.01 -12.70 15.92
C GLY A 262 13.50 -11.44 16.63
N GLU A 263 14.23 -10.91 17.60
CA GLU A 263 13.89 -9.63 18.25
C GLU A 263 13.86 -8.47 17.24
N THR A 264 14.78 -8.47 16.28
CA THR A 264 14.79 -7.47 15.21
C THR A 264 13.59 -7.63 14.28
N LEU A 265 13.28 -8.88 13.90
CA LEU A 265 12.12 -9.20 13.07
C LEU A 265 10.78 -8.88 13.76
N PHE A 266 10.73 -8.98 15.10
CA PHE A 266 9.53 -8.72 15.90
C PHE A 266 9.00 -7.29 15.76
N ARG A 267 9.79 -6.35 15.23
CA ARG A 267 9.31 -5.00 14.89
C ARG A 267 8.12 -5.03 13.92
N GLN A 268 8.06 -6.03 13.04
CA GLN A 268 6.93 -6.27 12.13
C GLN A 268 5.65 -6.70 12.88
N CYS A 269 5.80 -7.28 14.08
CA CYS A 269 4.70 -7.78 14.90
C CYS A 269 4.31 -6.79 16.02
N ALA A 270 5.20 -5.87 16.39
CA ALA A 270 5.08 -5.01 17.56
C ALA A 270 3.95 -3.96 17.50
N SER A 271 3.43 -3.67 16.30
CA SER A 271 2.24 -2.82 16.13
C SER A 271 1.00 -3.52 16.71
N CYS A 272 0.86 -4.82 16.46
CA CYS A 272 -0.32 -5.60 16.82
C CYS A 272 -0.15 -6.45 18.08
N HIS A 273 1.08 -6.86 18.40
CA HIS A 273 1.35 -7.81 19.48
C HIS A 273 2.28 -7.22 20.53
N GLN A 274 2.11 -7.71 21.76
CA GLN A 274 3.04 -7.48 22.87
C GLN A 274 3.59 -8.81 23.37
N ILE A 275 4.84 -8.79 23.83
CA ILE A 275 5.52 -9.94 24.42
C ILE A 275 6.41 -9.47 25.58
N GLY A 276 6.60 -10.31 26.58
CA GLY A 276 7.37 -10.02 27.80
C GLY A 276 6.52 -9.58 28.99
N GLU A 277 7.20 -9.05 30.01
CA GLU A 277 6.58 -8.67 31.29
C GLU A 277 5.53 -7.56 31.08
N GLY A 278 4.29 -7.81 31.53
CA GLY A 278 3.19 -6.85 31.43
C GLY A 278 2.53 -6.77 30.05
N ALA A 279 2.77 -7.71 29.15
CA ALA A 279 2.12 -7.77 27.85
C ALA A 279 0.58 -7.91 27.96
N THR A 280 -0.14 -7.19 27.09
CA THR A 280 -1.61 -7.15 27.02
C THR A 280 -2.09 -7.32 25.58
N ASN A 281 -3.34 -7.76 25.41
CA ASN A 281 -3.95 -7.87 24.08
C ASN A 281 -4.12 -6.48 23.44
N ARG A 282 -3.86 -6.39 22.13
CA ARG A 282 -4.06 -5.21 21.27
C ARG A 282 -4.88 -5.63 20.04
N THR A 283 -4.53 -5.14 18.85
CA THR A 283 -5.04 -5.62 17.56
C THR A 283 -4.86 -7.13 17.42
N GLY A 284 -3.72 -7.66 17.86
CA GLY A 284 -3.47 -9.08 18.06
C GLY A 284 -3.43 -9.47 19.56
N PRO A 285 -3.55 -10.76 19.89
CA PRO A 285 -3.39 -11.22 21.27
C PRO A 285 -1.95 -10.95 21.76
N MET A 286 -1.73 -10.86 23.07
CA MET A 286 -0.37 -10.95 23.60
C MET A 286 0.26 -12.30 23.22
N LEU A 287 1.60 -12.39 23.22
CA LEU A 287 2.32 -13.55 22.69
C LEU A 287 3.12 -14.36 23.72
N ASN A 288 3.02 -14.04 25.01
CA ASN A 288 3.60 -14.87 26.08
C ASN A 288 3.00 -16.28 26.07
N HIS A 289 3.82 -17.29 26.35
CA HIS A 289 3.41 -18.70 26.43
C HIS A 289 2.68 -19.19 25.18
N THR A 290 3.02 -18.66 24.00
CA THR A 290 2.38 -19.07 22.73
C THR A 290 2.99 -20.36 22.20
N TYR A 291 4.31 -20.52 22.28
CA TYR A 291 4.98 -21.74 21.83
C TYR A 291 4.58 -22.93 22.72
N GLY A 292 4.12 -24.01 22.11
CA GLY A 292 3.61 -25.21 22.77
C GLY A 292 2.14 -25.13 23.19
N ALA A 293 1.51 -23.95 23.16
CA ALA A 293 0.11 -23.81 23.55
C ALA A 293 -0.85 -24.24 22.43
N PRO A 294 -2.10 -24.64 22.76
CA PRO A 294 -3.16 -24.75 21.77
C PRO A 294 -3.38 -23.42 21.03
N VAL A 295 -3.81 -23.48 19.77
CA VAL A 295 -4.13 -22.28 19.00
C VAL A 295 -5.26 -21.50 19.68
N GLY A 296 -5.19 -20.17 19.70
CA GLY A 296 -6.31 -19.32 20.14
C GLY A 296 -6.67 -19.41 21.63
N VAL A 297 -5.67 -19.50 22.51
CA VAL A 297 -5.86 -19.72 23.97
C VAL A 297 -5.84 -18.48 24.84
N HIS A 298 -5.36 -17.34 24.33
CA HIS A 298 -5.13 -16.17 25.18
C HIS A 298 -6.45 -15.52 25.57
N GLU A 299 -6.68 -15.44 26.89
CA GLU A 299 -7.94 -14.94 27.44
C GLU A 299 -8.15 -13.47 27.09
N GLY A 300 -9.42 -13.08 26.92
CA GLY A 300 -9.81 -11.70 26.63
C GLY A 300 -9.56 -11.24 25.19
N PHE A 301 -9.01 -12.08 24.30
CA PHE A 301 -8.90 -11.77 22.87
C PHE A 301 -10.02 -12.42 22.04
N ARG A 302 -10.60 -11.68 21.09
CA ARG A 302 -11.69 -12.17 20.22
C ARG A 302 -11.13 -12.80 18.94
N TYR A 303 -10.78 -14.07 19.02
CA TYR A 303 -10.32 -14.85 17.87
C TYR A 303 -11.37 -15.01 16.76
N SER A 304 -10.90 -15.13 15.51
CA SER A 304 -11.76 -15.41 14.36
C SER A 304 -12.43 -16.79 14.47
N PRO A 305 -13.56 -17.02 13.77
CA PRO A 305 -14.18 -18.35 13.71
C PRO A 305 -13.20 -19.44 13.23
N ALA A 306 -12.31 -19.11 12.29
CA ALA A 306 -11.29 -20.04 11.79
C ALA A 306 -10.29 -20.44 12.89
N PHE A 307 -9.82 -19.48 13.69
CA PHE A 307 -8.94 -19.77 14.83
C PHE A 307 -9.62 -20.62 15.89
N GLN A 308 -10.92 -20.39 16.14
CA GLN A 308 -11.70 -21.22 17.07
C GLN A 308 -11.84 -22.66 16.55
N ALA A 309 -12.10 -22.84 15.27
CA ALA A 309 -12.15 -24.17 14.65
C ALA A 309 -10.78 -24.89 14.70
N ALA A 310 -9.69 -24.16 14.45
CA ALA A 310 -8.33 -24.69 14.56
C ALA A 310 -8.04 -25.17 15.99
N ARG A 311 -8.42 -24.37 17.00
CA ARG A 311 -8.32 -24.76 18.42
C ARG A 311 -9.12 -26.01 18.73
N ASP A 312 -10.36 -26.08 18.28
CA ASP A 312 -11.27 -27.20 18.55
C ASP A 312 -10.79 -28.51 17.88
N SER A 313 -9.97 -28.41 16.82
CA SER A 313 -9.30 -29.55 16.19
C SER A 313 -8.12 -30.11 17.01
N GLY A 314 -7.70 -29.41 18.07
CA GLY A 314 -6.55 -29.78 18.89
C GLY A 314 -5.20 -29.31 18.34
N MET A 315 -5.20 -28.34 17.42
CA MET A 315 -3.96 -27.77 16.88
C MET A 315 -3.18 -27.03 17.98
N VAL A 316 -1.87 -27.24 18.01
CA VAL A 316 -0.92 -26.61 18.94
C VAL A 316 0.15 -25.85 18.15
N TRP A 317 0.76 -24.85 18.77
CA TRP A 317 1.86 -24.08 18.19
C TRP A 317 3.22 -24.73 18.45
N ASP A 318 3.63 -25.64 17.58
CA ASP A 318 4.97 -26.21 17.52
C ASP A 318 5.81 -25.56 16.39
N ASP A 319 7.07 -25.97 16.21
CA ASP A 319 7.94 -25.41 15.18
C ASP A 319 7.33 -25.51 13.76
N ALA A 320 6.67 -26.62 13.44
CA ALA A 320 6.12 -26.85 12.11
C ALA A 320 4.89 -25.96 11.84
N SER A 321 3.95 -25.94 12.78
CA SER A 321 2.73 -25.14 12.68
C SER A 321 3.00 -23.64 12.78
N LEU A 322 3.91 -23.21 13.66
CA LEU A 322 4.34 -21.81 13.73
C LEU A 322 5.09 -21.40 12.48
N THR A 323 5.99 -22.23 11.94
CA THR A 323 6.68 -21.90 10.67
C THR A 323 5.67 -21.72 9.55
N ALA A 324 4.78 -22.70 9.34
CA ALA A 324 3.77 -22.62 8.29
C ALA A 324 2.84 -21.40 8.46
N TYR A 325 2.39 -21.13 9.69
CA TYR A 325 1.53 -19.99 9.97
C TYR A 325 2.25 -18.64 9.85
N LEU A 326 3.51 -18.52 10.29
CA LEU A 326 4.27 -17.27 10.19
C LEU A 326 4.72 -16.99 8.76
N MET A 327 4.85 -18.00 7.91
CA MET A 327 5.18 -17.83 6.49
C MET A 327 3.95 -17.53 5.63
N ASP A 328 2.79 -18.07 5.98
CA ASP A 328 1.53 -17.78 5.26
C ASP A 328 0.34 -17.93 6.20
N PRO A 329 0.01 -16.90 7.00
CA PRO A 329 -1.07 -16.97 7.97
C PRO A 329 -2.40 -17.35 7.33
N ARG A 330 -2.75 -16.65 6.24
CA ARG A 330 -4.04 -16.78 5.54
C ARG A 330 -4.16 -18.10 4.78
N GLY A 331 -3.09 -18.58 4.17
CA GLY A 331 -3.09 -19.90 3.55
C GLY A 331 -3.09 -21.04 4.56
N PHE A 332 -2.41 -20.90 5.70
CA PHE A 332 -2.36 -21.94 6.73
C PHE A 332 -3.66 -22.05 7.53
N ILE A 333 -4.26 -20.92 7.92
CA ILE A 333 -5.59 -20.87 8.58
C ILE A 333 -6.52 -19.95 7.77
N PRO A 334 -7.21 -20.46 6.73
CA PRO A 334 -8.12 -19.65 5.93
C PRO A 334 -9.24 -19.00 6.77
N GLY A 335 -9.45 -17.70 6.61
CA GLY A 335 -10.41 -16.92 7.40
C GLY A 335 -9.91 -16.51 8.79
N ASN A 336 -8.59 -16.56 9.02
CA ASN A 336 -7.99 -15.88 10.16
C ASN A 336 -7.94 -14.35 9.96
N ARG A 337 -7.76 -13.62 11.06
CA ARG A 337 -7.77 -12.14 11.09
C ARG A 337 -6.37 -11.52 11.18
N MET A 338 -5.30 -12.32 11.13
CA MET A 338 -3.94 -11.81 11.15
C MET A 338 -3.53 -11.41 9.73
N ALA A 339 -3.61 -10.12 9.45
CA ALA A 339 -3.21 -9.52 8.19
C ALA A 339 -1.71 -9.28 8.14
N PHE A 340 -0.98 -10.38 7.99
CA PHE A 340 0.47 -10.36 7.85
C PHE A 340 0.84 -11.13 6.59
N ARG A 341 1.67 -10.51 5.73
CA ARG A 341 2.09 -11.09 4.45
C ARG A 341 2.83 -12.42 4.59
N GLY A 342 3.45 -12.62 5.75
CA GLY A 342 4.31 -13.77 6.02
C GLY A 342 5.80 -13.42 6.04
N LEU A 343 6.57 -14.21 6.76
CA LEU A 343 8.03 -14.15 6.79
C LEU A 343 8.60 -14.64 5.45
N ARG A 344 9.73 -14.06 5.04
CA ARG A 344 10.29 -14.27 3.70
C ARG A 344 11.04 -15.59 3.56
N SER A 345 11.41 -16.22 4.67
CA SER A 345 12.13 -17.49 4.67
C SER A 345 11.87 -18.30 5.94
N GLU A 346 12.14 -19.61 5.86
CA GLU A 346 12.12 -20.49 7.04
C GLU A 346 13.17 -20.11 8.08
N GLU A 347 14.28 -19.48 7.67
CA GLU A 347 15.29 -18.95 8.60
C GLU A 347 14.72 -17.80 9.45
N GLU A 348 13.99 -16.86 8.82
CA GLU A 348 13.30 -15.79 9.55
C GLU A 348 12.25 -16.38 10.50
N ALA A 349 11.54 -17.43 10.08
CA ALA A 349 10.57 -18.13 10.94
C ALA A 349 11.24 -18.81 12.14
N ALA A 350 12.36 -19.52 11.93
CA ALA A 350 13.13 -20.13 13.00
C ALA A 350 13.65 -19.07 14.00
N ALA A 351 14.14 -17.94 13.52
CA ALA A 351 14.57 -16.82 14.36
C ALA A 351 13.41 -16.22 15.16
N MET A 352 12.25 -16.02 14.52
CA MET A 352 11.05 -15.53 15.20
C MET A 352 10.59 -16.51 16.30
N ILE A 353 10.55 -17.81 16.01
CA ILE A 353 10.18 -18.85 16.98
C ILE A 353 11.17 -18.85 18.15
N ALA A 354 12.48 -18.77 17.88
CA ALA A 354 13.50 -18.66 18.92
C ALA A 354 13.26 -17.45 19.84
N TYR A 355 12.90 -16.29 19.28
CA TYR A 355 12.57 -15.10 20.05
C TYR A 355 11.27 -15.25 20.85
N LEU A 356 10.19 -15.81 20.27
CA LEU A 356 8.93 -16.07 20.98
C LEU A 356 9.16 -16.92 22.23
N ARG A 357 10.00 -17.95 22.12
CA ARG A 357 10.38 -18.82 23.24
C ARG A 357 11.22 -18.10 24.28
N ALA A 358 12.18 -17.28 23.85
CA ALA A 358 13.06 -16.54 24.76
C ALA A 358 12.35 -15.41 25.52
N ALA A 359 11.51 -14.63 24.83
CA ALA A 359 10.88 -13.42 25.38
C ALA A 359 9.49 -13.70 25.99
N GLY A 360 8.73 -14.63 25.39
CA GLY A 360 7.39 -14.99 25.82
C GLY A 360 7.32 -16.22 26.72
N GLY A 361 8.37 -17.04 26.73
CA GLY A 361 8.40 -18.33 27.41
C GLY A 361 7.64 -19.43 26.64
N ASP A 362 8.03 -20.68 26.88
CA ASP A 362 7.29 -21.86 26.43
C ASP A 362 5.99 -21.99 27.27
N ALA A 363 4.94 -22.59 26.71
CA ALA A 363 3.73 -22.96 27.44
C ALA A 363 4.02 -24.10 28.43
N GLU A 364 3.44 -24.04 29.63
CA GLU A 364 3.59 -25.06 30.69
C GLU A 364 2.68 -26.29 30.52
#